data_AF-A0AAF0LI54-F1
#
_entry.id   AF-A0AAF0LI54-F1
#
_cell.length_a   1.000
_cell.length_b   1.000
_cell.length_c   1.000
_cell.angle_alpha   90.00
_cell.angle_beta   90.00
_cell.angle_gamma   90.00
#
_symmetry.space_group_name_H-M   'P 1'
#
loop_
_entity.id
_entity.type
_entity.pdbx_description
1 polymer ?
#
loop_
_entity_poly.entity_id
_entity_poly.type
_entity_poly.pdbx_seq_one_letter_code
_entity_poly.pdbx_strand_id
1 'polypeptide(L)'
;MTTTALVQLAVPALSGLVGVALGSFGNLLAQARSDRQSQTREQVARAEQAAARARAERRAFELETFARLPKLIQEYGRATGRVLLFDLDTLREQGQLTSSTPGGGEEGLNRNVELMLVGSQVLDEDVRKAVEAARVKMSSMQLPPPGFERLSTDELIDLTRRRIARLGDVLQTVLETVNGYRRGLYAEPHAGSAAD
;
A
#
# COMPACT_ATOMS: atom_id res chain seq x y z
N MET A 1 6.90 -4.87 102.38
CA MET A 1 8.02 -5.18 101.46
C MET A 1 7.65 -6.42 100.66
N THR A 2 7.11 -6.23 99.45
CA THR A 2 6.84 -7.27 98.45
C THR A 2 6.94 -6.63 97.08
N THR A 3 8.14 -6.64 96.52
CA THR A 3 8.44 -6.19 95.16
C THR A 3 9.20 -7.32 94.48
N THR A 4 8.49 -8.22 93.79
CA THR A 4 9.15 -9.15 92.89
C THR A 4 8.25 -9.51 91.71
N ALA A 5 8.71 -9.07 90.55
CA ALA A 5 8.61 -9.75 89.26
C ALA A 5 7.27 -9.69 88.49
N LEU A 6 6.85 -8.47 88.17
CA LEU A 6 6.09 -8.09 86.96
C LEU A 6 6.90 -8.28 85.64
N VAL A 7 7.97 -9.07 85.62
CA VAL A 7 9.00 -9.05 84.55
C VAL A 7 8.76 -10.10 83.46
N GLN A 8 7.86 -11.07 83.62
CA GLN A 8 7.73 -12.18 82.66
C GLN A 8 6.69 -12.01 81.54
N LEU A 9 5.98 -10.88 81.45
CA LEU A 9 4.84 -10.75 80.53
C LEU A 9 5.02 -9.74 79.38
N ALA A 10 6.22 -9.20 79.18
CA ALA A 10 6.45 -8.15 78.18
C ALA A 10 7.15 -8.62 76.88
N VAL A 11 7.60 -9.88 76.77
CA VAL A 11 8.51 -10.27 75.68
C VAL A 11 7.84 -10.86 74.42
N PRO A 12 6.72 -11.63 74.46
CA PRO A 12 6.17 -12.19 73.22
C PRO A 12 5.25 -11.21 72.46
N ALA A 13 4.79 -10.13 73.09
CA ALA A 13 3.84 -9.19 72.46
C ALA A 13 4.52 -8.22 71.46
N LEU A 14 5.80 -7.91 71.64
CA LEU A 14 6.56 -7.04 70.74
C LEU A 14 7.15 -7.77 69.52
N SER A 15 7.30 -9.10 69.59
CA SER A 15 7.84 -9.91 68.49
C SER A 15 6.81 -10.17 67.39
N GLY A 16 5.50 -10.22 67.72
CA GLY A 16 4.42 -10.41 66.75
C GLY A 16 4.15 -9.19 65.86
N LEU A 17 4.27 -7.96 66.41
CA LEU A 17 3.99 -6.72 65.66
C LEU A 17 5.09 -6.37 64.63
N VAL A 18 6.34 -6.74 64.90
CA VAL A 18 7.45 -6.53 63.95
C VAL A 18 7.41 -7.53 62.79
N GLY A 19 7.01 -8.78 63.05
CA GLY A 19 6.86 -9.81 62.00
C GLY A 19 5.73 -9.50 61.01
N VAL A 20 4.59 -8.99 61.49
CA VAL A 20 3.46 -8.60 60.64
C VAL A 20 3.79 -7.36 59.80
N ALA A 21 4.50 -6.38 60.34
CA ALA A 21 4.91 -5.18 59.60
C ALA A 21 5.91 -5.50 58.46
N LEU A 22 6.87 -6.40 58.71
CA LEU A 22 7.85 -6.84 57.70
C LEU A 22 7.24 -7.74 56.62
N GLY A 23 6.33 -8.66 56.99
CA GLY A 23 5.61 -9.49 56.02
C GLY A 23 4.66 -8.69 55.12
N SER A 24 4.03 -7.63 55.66
CA SER A 24 3.15 -6.73 54.90
C SER A 24 3.91 -5.90 53.87
N PHE A 25 5.08 -5.37 54.25
CA PHE A 25 5.94 -4.61 53.34
C PHE A 25 6.53 -5.47 52.22
N GLY A 26 6.93 -6.71 52.54
CA GLY A 26 7.42 -7.68 51.56
C GLY A 26 6.37 -8.07 50.52
N ASN A 27 5.13 -8.30 50.96
CA ASN A 27 4.01 -8.57 50.05
C ASN A 27 3.68 -7.36 49.17
N LEU A 28 3.65 -6.13 49.70
CA LEU A 28 3.43 -4.92 48.91
C LEU A 28 4.53 -4.70 47.84
N LEU A 29 5.80 -4.98 48.16
CA LEU A 29 6.91 -4.89 47.21
C LEU A 29 6.87 -5.98 46.14
N ALA A 30 6.51 -7.21 46.51
CA ALA A 30 6.34 -8.32 45.56
C ALA A 30 5.15 -8.07 44.63
N GLN A 31 4.04 -7.56 45.17
CA GLN A 31 2.82 -7.24 44.43
C GLN A 31 3.05 -6.05 43.49
N ALA A 32 3.72 -4.98 43.95
CA ALA A 32 4.11 -3.86 43.09
C ALA A 32 5.10 -4.26 41.97
N ARG A 33 5.97 -5.26 42.21
CA ARG A 33 6.87 -5.78 41.16
C ARG A 33 6.13 -6.65 40.15
N SER A 34 5.18 -7.48 40.61
CA SER A 34 4.28 -8.25 39.77
C SER A 34 3.41 -7.34 38.90
N ASP A 35 2.83 -6.30 39.49
CA ASP A 35 1.96 -5.34 38.79
C ASP A 35 2.72 -4.52 37.74
N ARG A 36 3.99 -4.18 38.00
CA ARG A 36 4.85 -3.55 36.98
C ARG A 36 5.16 -4.51 35.83
N GLN A 37 5.40 -5.79 36.11
CA GLN A 37 5.65 -6.78 35.05
C GLN A 37 4.39 -7.06 34.23
N SER A 38 3.22 -7.13 34.86
CA SER A 38 1.95 -7.29 34.15
C SER A 38 1.62 -6.08 33.28
N GLN A 39 1.81 -4.85 33.78
CA GLN A 39 1.66 -3.62 33.00
C GLN A 39 2.60 -3.56 31.80
N THR A 40 3.87 -3.94 31.96
CA THR A 40 4.81 -3.98 30.82
C THR A 40 4.40 -5.00 29.78
N ARG A 41 3.96 -6.21 30.20
CA ARG A 41 3.45 -7.23 29.29
C ARG A 41 2.19 -6.78 28.56
N GLU A 42 1.28 -6.09 29.26
CA GLU A 42 0.07 -5.55 28.66
C GLU A 42 0.38 -4.45 27.65
N GLN A 43 1.35 -3.57 27.92
CA GLN A 43 1.81 -2.55 26.97
C GLN A 43 2.45 -3.18 25.72
N VAL A 44 3.29 -4.21 25.89
CA VAL A 44 3.88 -4.95 24.77
C VAL A 44 2.78 -5.64 23.94
N ALA A 45 1.84 -6.33 24.58
CA ALA A 45 0.74 -6.99 23.89
C ALA A 45 -0.16 -5.99 23.13
N ARG A 46 -0.44 -4.81 23.71
CA ARG A 46 -1.17 -3.73 23.02
C ARG A 46 -0.40 -3.19 21.83
N ALA A 47 0.92 -3.01 21.95
CA ALA A 47 1.77 -2.55 20.85
C ALA A 47 1.83 -3.59 19.71
N GLU A 48 1.95 -4.88 20.05
CA GLU A 48 1.92 -5.98 19.09
C GLU A 48 0.57 -6.08 18.37
N GLN A 49 -0.53 -5.95 19.10
CA GLN A 49 -1.88 -5.91 18.53
C GLN A 49 -2.07 -4.70 17.59
N ALA A 50 -1.60 -3.52 17.98
CA ALA A 50 -1.65 -2.33 17.13
C ALA A 50 -0.82 -2.53 15.85
N ALA A 51 0.38 -3.10 15.96
CA ALA A 51 1.23 -3.41 14.82
C ALA A 51 0.63 -4.50 13.91
N ALA A 52 -0.07 -5.48 14.47
CA ALA A 52 -0.80 -6.50 13.70
C ALA A 52 -1.97 -5.88 12.92
N ARG A 53 -2.75 -4.99 13.56
CA ARG A 53 -3.84 -4.26 12.90
C ARG A 53 -3.34 -3.38 11.77
N ALA A 54 -2.29 -2.58 12.01
CA ALA A 54 -1.71 -1.72 10.98
C ALA A 54 -1.20 -2.52 9.77
N ARG A 55 -0.60 -3.70 10.00
CA ARG A 55 -0.20 -4.62 8.91
C ARG A 55 -1.39 -5.17 8.14
N ALA A 56 -2.47 -5.54 8.83
CA ALA A 56 -3.69 -6.05 8.20
C ALA A 56 -4.39 -4.96 7.36
N GLU A 57 -4.51 -3.75 7.89
CA GLU A 57 -5.07 -2.59 7.19
C GLU A 57 -4.27 -2.23 5.95
N ARG A 58 -2.93 -2.18 6.07
CA ARG A 58 -2.03 -1.95 4.94
C ARG A 58 -2.21 -3.02 3.85
N ARG A 59 -2.26 -4.30 4.23
CA ARG A 59 -2.45 -5.40 3.28
C ARG A 59 -3.82 -5.31 2.59
N ALA A 60 -4.88 -4.99 3.32
CA ALA A 60 -6.22 -4.82 2.75
C ALA A 60 -6.24 -3.67 1.72
N PHE A 61 -5.61 -2.55 2.05
CA PHE A 61 -5.47 -1.40 1.15
C PHE A 61 -4.66 -1.74 -0.11
N GLU A 62 -3.54 -2.44 0.02
CA GLU A 62 -2.76 -2.91 -1.11
C GLU A 62 -3.59 -3.85 -2.00
N LEU A 63 -4.30 -4.82 -1.42
CA LEU A 63 -5.15 -5.74 -2.18
C LEU A 63 -6.25 -5.03 -2.97
N GLU A 64 -6.92 -4.04 -2.37
CA GLU A 64 -7.94 -3.25 -3.07
C GLU A 64 -7.34 -2.45 -4.23
N THR A 65 -6.21 -1.80 -3.99
CA THR A 65 -5.48 -1.02 -5.01
C THR A 65 -5.07 -1.90 -6.18
N PHE A 66 -4.47 -3.07 -5.90
CA PHE A 66 -3.99 -4.01 -6.91
C PHE A 66 -5.10 -4.80 -7.60
N ALA A 67 -6.30 -4.88 -7.02
CA ALA A 67 -7.48 -5.42 -7.70
C ALA A 67 -7.97 -4.49 -8.82
N ARG A 68 -7.88 -3.17 -8.62
CA ARG A 68 -8.36 -2.16 -9.58
C ARG A 68 -7.36 -1.85 -10.69
N LEU A 69 -6.08 -1.84 -10.36
CA LEU A 69 -5.02 -1.31 -11.23
C LEU A 69 -4.92 -1.95 -12.63
N PRO A 70 -5.01 -3.30 -12.81
CA PRO A 70 -4.93 -3.92 -14.14
C PRO A 70 -6.05 -3.46 -15.07
N LYS A 71 -7.27 -3.30 -14.54
CA LYS A 71 -8.43 -2.85 -15.30
C LYS A 71 -8.22 -1.41 -15.78
N LEU A 72 -7.79 -0.51 -14.90
CA LEU A 72 -7.54 0.89 -15.23
C LEU A 72 -6.45 1.04 -16.30
N ILE A 73 -5.36 0.27 -16.19
CA ILE A 73 -4.30 0.23 -17.20
C ILE A 73 -4.86 -0.19 -18.56
N GLN A 74 -5.66 -1.26 -18.62
CA GLN A 74 -6.26 -1.74 -19.86
C GLN A 74 -7.27 -0.74 -20.45
N GLU A 75 -8.09 -0.12 -19.62
CA GLU A 75 -9.07 0.89 -20.06
C GLU A 75 -8.37 2.12 -20.65
N TYR A 76 -7.33 2.62 -19.98
CA TYR A 76 -6.55 3.75 -20.50
C TYR A 76 -5.74 3.38 -21.75
N GLY A 77 -5.22 2.15 -21.80
CA GLY A 77 -4.60 1.59 -23.00
C GLY A 77 -5.55 1.51 -24.19
N ARG A 78 -6.78 1.03 -23.98
CA ARG A 78 -7.81 0.98 -25.02
C ARG A 78 -8.20 2.37 -25.50
N ALA A 79 -8.36 3.33 -24.58
CA ALA A 79 -8.63 4.72 -24.95
C ALA A 79 -7.50 5.31 -25.81
N THR A 80 -6.24 5.08 -25.42
CA THR A 80 -5.06 5.48 -26.19
C THR A 80 -5.04 4.83 -27.57
N GLY A 81 -5.35 3.53 -27.66
CA GLY A 81 -5.41 2.81 -28.93
C GLY A 81 -6.49 3.33 -29.88
N ARG A 82 -7.67 3.71 -29.36
CA ARG A 82 -8.72 4.33 -30.17
C ARG A 82 -8.27 5.66 -30.79
N VAL A 83 -7.56 6.49 -30.02
CA VAL A 83 -6.99 7.74 -30.53
C VAL A 83 -6.01 7.46 -31.67
N LEU A 84 -5.07 6.53 -31.46
CA LEU A 84 -4.07 6.20 -32.49
C LEU A 84 -4.68 5.60 -33.76
N LEU A 85 -5.72 4.77 -33.63
CA LEU A 85 -6.42 4.19 -34.78
C LEU A 85 -7.19 5.26 -35.56
N PHE A 86 -7.86 6.16 -34.83
CA PHE A 86 -8.53 7.30 -35.45
C PHE A 86 -7.55 8.23 -36.18
N ASP A 87 -6.39 8.53 -35.58
CA ASP A 87 -5.33 9.32 -36.23
C ASP A 87 -4.83 8.63 -37.51
N LEU A 88 -4.66 7.31 -37.48
CA LEU A 88 -4.23 6.53 -38.63
C LEU A 88 -5.26 6.57 -39.77
N ASP A 89 -6.54 6.42 -39.46
CA ASP A 89 -7.61 6.47 -40.45
C ASP A 89 -7.76 7.88 -41.02
N THR A 90 -7.68 8.91 -40.17
CA THR A 90 -7.70 10.31 -40.59
C THR A 90 -6.53 10.66 -41.50
N LEU A 91 -5.31 10.19 -41.18
CA LEU A 91 -4.15 10.38 -42.04
C LEU A 91 -4.33 9.73 -43.42
N ARG A 92 -4.96 8.55 -43.48
CA ARG A 92 -5.23 7.85 -44.75
C ARG A 92 -6.29 8.56 -45.59
N GLU A 93 -7.33 9.09 -44.96
CA GLU A 93 -8.45 9.72 -45.66
C GLU A 93 -8.17 11.17 -46.05
N GLN A 94 -7.53 11.94 -45.15
CA GLN A 94 -7.40 13.39 -45.26
C GLN A 94 -5.97 13.87 -45.49
N GLY A 95 -4.98 12.98 -45.35
CA GLY A 95 -3.56 13.32 -45.52
C GLY A 95 -2.96 14.16 -44.39
N GLN A 96 -3.72 14.46 -43.33
CA GLN A 96 -3.33 15.35 -42.23
C GLN A 96 -3.80 14.81 -40.87
N LEU A 97 -3.11 15.19 -39.80
CA LEU A 97 -3.57 14.94 -38.43
C LEU A 97 -4.65 15.96 -38.06
N THR A 98 -5.73 15.52 -37.43
CA THR A 98 -6.70 16.42 -36.83
C THR A 98 -6.32 16.69 -35.38
N SER A 99 -6.39 17.95 -34.94
CA SER A 99 -6.22 18.31 -33.53
C SER A 99 -7.42 17.93 -32.65
N SER A 100 -8.52 17.48 -33.26
CA SER A 100 -9.70 16.99 -32.59
C SER A 100 -9.44 15.60 -32.03
N THR A 101 -9.31 15.49 -30.71
CA THR A 101 -9.36 14.20 -30.02
C THR A 101 -10.67 13.51 -30.41
N PRO A 102 -10.66 12.27 -30.92
CA PRO A 102 -11.88 11.55 -31.22
C PRO A 102 -12.77 11.44 -29.97
N GLY A 103 -14.08 11.33 -30.17
CA GLY A 103 -15.09 11.27 -29.11
C GLY A 103 -14.65 10.38 -27.95
N GLY A 104 -14.47 11.00 -26.78
CA GLY A 104 -13.83 10.37 -25.62
C GLY A 104 -12.88 11.29 -24.83
N GLY A 105 -12.69 12.56 -25.23
CA GLY A 105 -11.78 13.49 -24.56
C GLY A 105 -11.96 13.59 -23.03
N GLU A 106 -13.20 13.62 -22.56
CA GLU A 106 -13.50 13.63 -21.11
C GLU A 106 -13.33 12.24 -20.47
N GLU A 107 -13.78 11.17 -21.13
CA GLU A 107 -13.61 9.80 -20.62
C GLU A 107 -12.13 9.42 -20.52
N GLY A 108 -11.33 9.67 -21.55
CA GLY A 108 -9.90 9.41 -21.58
C GLY A 108 -9.13 10.23 -20.54
N LEU A 109 -9.51 11.50 -20.34
CA LEU A 109 -8.96 12.34 -19.27
C LEU A 109 -9.30 11.77 -17.89
N ASN A 110 -10.57 11.39 -17.66
CA ASN A 110 -11.02 10.80 -16.40
C ASN A 110 -10.28 9.49 -16.10
N ARG A 111 -10.05 8.64 -17.11
CA ARG A 111 -9.24 7.42 -16.96
C ARG A 111 -7.77 7.71 -16.66
N ASN A 112 -7.19 8.75 -17.26
CA ASN A 112 -5.83 9.17 -16.93
C ASN A 112 -5.72 9.61 -15.47
N VAL A 113 -6.63 10.48 -15.03
CA VAL A 113 -6.68 10.99 -13.66
C VAL A 113 -6.91 9.85 -12.66
N GLU A 114 -7.85 8.94 -12.95
CA GLU A 114 -8.10 7.78 -12.08
C GLU A 114 -6.86 6.88 -11.99
N LEU A 115 -6.20 6.58 -13.12
CA LEU A 115 -4.96 5.80 -13.13
C LEU A 115 -3.82 6.51 -12.36
N MET A 116 -3.73 7.84 -12.44
CA MET A 116 -2.76 8.63 -11.67
C MET A 116 -3.04 8.54 -10.16
N LEU A 117 -4.29 8.69 -9.74
CA LEU A 117 -4.69 8.64 -8.33
C LEU A 117 -4.51 7.26 -7.73
N VAL A 118 -4.92 6.19 -8.43
CA VAL A 118 -4.72 4.82 -7.94
C VAL A 118 -3.24 4.43 -8.03
N GLY A 119 -2.52 4.89 -9.06
CA GLY A 119 -1.08 4.66 -9.20
C GLY A 119 -0.26 5.29 -8.07
N SER A 120 -0.62 6.47 -7.59
CA SER A 120 0.09 7.13 -6.47
C SER A 120 -0.10 6.44 -5.12
N GLN A 121 -1.14 5.60 -5.00
CA GLN A 121 -1.44 4.81 -3.81
C GLN A 121 -0.64 3.50 -3.74
N VAL A 122 0.07 3.13 -4.82
CA VAL A 122 0.92 1.93 -4.83
C VAL A 122 2.10 2.12 -3.88
N LEU A 123 2.22 1.22 -2.89
CA LEU A 123 3.26 1.31 -1.86
C LEU A 123 4.62 0.75 -2.31
N ASP A 124 4.62 -0.14 -3.31
CA ASP A 124 5.85 -0.66 -3.92
C ASP A 124 6.42 0.34 -4.93
N GLU A 125 7.68 0.73 -4.73
CA GLU A 125 8.30 1.80 -5.51
C GLU A 125 8.48 1.44 -6.99
N ASP A 126 8.85 0.18 -7.27
CA ASP A 126 9.15 -0.27 -8.62
C ASP A 126 7.87 -0.41 -9.43
N VAL A 127 6.81 -0.96 -8.82
CA VAL A 127 5.48 -1.01 -9.44
C VAL A 127 4.95 0.40 -9.67
N ARG A 128 5.06 1.29 -8.69
CA ARG A 128 4.61 2.69 -8.80
C ARG A 128 5.27 3.39 -9.97
N LYS A 129 6.60 3.29 -10.09
CA LYS A 129 7.37 3.83 -11.22
C LYS A 129 6.97 3.20 -12.55
N ALA A 130 6.72 1.89 -12.60
CA ALA A 130 6.30 1.22 -13.83
C ALA A 130 4.94 1.72 -14.31
N VAL A 131 3.98 1.89 -13.39
CA VAL A 131 2.64 2.44 -13.67
C VAL A 131 2.73 3.88 -14.16
N GLU A 132 3.50 4.72 -13.48
CA GLU A 132 3.72 6.11 -13.87
C GLU A 132 4.37 6.22 -15.24
N ALA A 133 5.44 5.46 -15.50
CA ALA A 133 6.12 5.43 -16.78
C ALA A 133 5.20 4.98 -17.92
N ALA A 134 4.36 3.98 -17.69
CA ALA A 134 3.36 3.53 -18.65
C ALA A 134 2.32 4.62 -18.93
N ARG A 135 1.79 5.27 -17.89
CA ARG A 135 0.84 6.39 -18.01
C ARG A 135 1.42 7.54 -18.83
N VAL A 136 2.65 7.95 -18.55
CA VAL A 136 3.34 9.03 -19.27
C VAL A 136 3.53 8.66 -20.74
N LYS A 137 3.97 7.43 -21.04
CA LYS A 137 4.13 6.94 -22.41
C LYS A 137 2.80 6.91 -23.17
N MET A 138 1.74 6.38 -22.57
CA MET A 138 0.41 6.37 -23.20
C MET A 138 -0.12 7.78 -23.46
N SER A 139 0.10 8.71 -22.52
CA SER A 139 -0.33 10.10 -22.67
C SER A 139 0.43 10.81 -23.80
N SER A 140 1.75 10.59 -23.93
CA SER A 140 2.54 11.21 -25.00
C SER A 140 2.24 10.64 -26.38
N MET A 141 1.76 9.39 -26.47
CA MET A 141 1.33 8.79 -27.74
C MET A 141 0.09 9.46 -28.32
N GLN A 142 -0.77 10.04 -27.49
CA GLN A 142 -2.00 10.73 -27.91
C GLN A 142 -1.73 12.14 -28.47
N LEU A 143 -0.52 12.65 -28.34
CA LEU A 143 -0.13 13.97 -28.82
C LEU A 143 0.58 13.87 -30.17
N PRO A 144 0.39 14.83 -31.09
CA PRO A 144 1.22 14.96 -32.27
C PRO A 144 2.71 14.99 -31.88
N PRO A 145 3.60 14.31 -32.62
CA PRO A 145 5.04 14.38 -32.33
C PRO A 145 5.54 15.83 -32.54
N PRO A 146 6.59 16.25 -31.84
CA PRO A 146 7.22 17.54 -32.10
C PRO A 146 7.67 17.64 -33.56
N GLY A 147 7.30 18.73 -34.25
CA GLY A 147 7.68 18.97 -35.65
C GLY A 147 6.93 18.10 -36.66
N PHE A 148 5.75 17.57 -36.33
CA PHE A 148 4.92 16.78 -37.23
C PHE A 148 4.58 17.50 -38.54
N GLU A 149 4.57 18.84 -38.54
CA GLU A 149 4.29 19.68 -39.70
C GLU A 149 5.35 19.56 -40.80
N ARG A 150 6.54 19.02 -40.46
CA ARG A 150 7.65 18.79 -41.40
C ARG A 150 7.65 17.37 -41.97
N LEU A 151 6.81 16.48 -41.45
CA LEU A 151 6.73 15.09 -41.88
C LEU A 151 5.72 14.96 -43.01
N SER A 152 6.05 14.12 -43.98
CA SER A 152 5.10 13.66 -44.99
C SER A 152 4.01 12.79 -44.37
N THR A 153 2.88 12.65 -45.07
CA THR A 153 1.78 11.79 -44.64
C THR A 153 2.23 10.34 -44.42
N ASP A 154 3.09 9.80 -45.30
CA ASP A 154 3.60 8.44 -45.18
C ASP A 154 4.46 8.25 -43.92
N GLU A 155 5.31 9.23 -43.60
CA GLU A 155 6.11 9.23 -42.37
C GLU A 155 5.23 9.28 -41.12
N LEU A 156 4.14 10.04 -41.15
CA LEU A 156 3.15 10.12 -40.07
C LEU A 156 2.40 8.80 -39.91
N ILE A 157 1.97 8.17 -41.01
CA ILE A 157 1.32 6.85 -41.00
C ILE A 157 2.24 5.80 -40.37
N ASP A 158 3.50 5.75 -40.80
CA ASP A 158 4.48 4.81 -40.26
C ASP A 158 4.80 5.08 -38.79
N LEU A 159 4.87 6.35 -38.39
CA LEU A 159 5.03 6.71 -36.99
C LEU A 159 3.85 6.24 -36.15
N THR A 160 2.62 6.47 -36.60
CA THR A 160 1.40 6.06 -35.88
C THR A 160 1.33 4.53 -35.76
N ARG A 161 1.68 3.78 -36.81
CA ARG A 161 1.80 2.31 -36.75
C ARG A 161 2.82 1.86 -35.70
N ARG A 162 4.00 2.49 -35.64
CA ARG A 162 5.00 2.21 -34.61
C ARG A 162 4.48 2.51 -33.21
N ARG A 163 3.72 3.59 -33.03
CA ARG A 163 3.07 3.93 -31.74
C ARG A 163 2.05 2.87 -31.33
N ILE A 164 1.23 2.37 -32.26
CA ILE A 164 0.26 1.29 -32.02
C ILE A 164 0.97 0.01 -31.56
N ALA A 165 2.03 -0.40 -32.27
CA ALA A 165 2.82 -1.56 -31.85
C ALA A 165 3.42 -1.38 -30.45
N ARG A 166 4.03 -0.20 -30.21
CA ARG A 166 4.65 0.13 -28.92
C ARG A 166 3.66 0.22 -27.77
N LEU A 167 2.40 0.58 -28.02
CA LEU A 167 1.35 0.57 -27.01
C LEU A 167 1.13 -0.85 -26.46
N GLY A 168 1.17 -1.87 -27.34
CA GLY A 168 1.13 -3.27 -26.94
C GLY A 168 2.25 -3.63 -25.97
N ASP A 169 3.49 -3.28 -26.30
CA ASP A 169 4.67 -3.54 -25.45
C ASP A 169 4.56 -2.84 -24.09
N VAL A 170 4.09 -1.58 -24.07
CA VAL A 170 3.90 -0.82 -22.83
C VAL A 170 2.87 -1.49 -21.94
N LEU A 171 1.72 -1.90 -22.50
CA LEU A 171 0.65 -2.56 -21.76
C LEU A 171 1.11 -3.91 -21.22
N GLN A 172 1.78 -4.72 -22.04
CA GLN A 172 2.31 -6.00 -21.60
C GLN A 172 3.28 -5.82 -20.43
N THR A 173 4.28 -4.95 -20.59
CA THR A 173 5.31 -4.71 -19.57
C THR A 173 4.69 -4.30 -18.24
N VAL A 174 3.81 -3.30 -18.23
CA VAL A 174 3.24 -2.80 -16.97
C VAL A 174 2.28 -3.82 -16.34
N LEU A 175 1.50 -4.56 -17.14
CA LEU A 175 0.60 -5.59 -16.64
C LEU A 175 1.39 -6.78 -16.08
N GLU A 176 2.51 -7.16 -16.67
CA GLU A 176 3.40 -8.19 -16.13
C GLU A 176 3.97 -7.77 -14.79
N THR A 177 4.46 -6.54 -14.65
CA THR A 177 4.95 -5.99 -13.37
C THR A 177 3.86 -5.99 -12.31
N VAL A 178 2.68 -5.43 -12.62
CA VAL A 178 1.55 -5.36 -11.67
C VAL A 178 1.06 -6.75 -11.28
N ASN A 179 0.91 -7.67 -12.25
CA ASN A 179 0.46 -9.04 -11.95
C ASN A 179 1.54 -9.85 -11.22
N GLY A 180 2.82 -9.59 -11.47
CA GLY A 180 3.94 -10.18 -10.75
C GLY A 180 3.89 -9.85 -9.26
N TYR A 181 3.78 -8.55 -8.95
CA TYR A 181 3.62 -8.09 -7.56
C TYR A 181 2.34 -8.64 -6.92
N ARG A 182 1.22 -8.58 -7.66
CA ARG A 182 -0.07 -9.11 -7.19
C ARG A 182 0.00 -10.59 -6.82
N ARG A 183 0.72 -11.43 -7.59
CA ARG A 183 0.94 -12.83 -7.24
C ARG A 183 1.72 -12.97 -5.93
N GLY A 184 2.72 -12.13 -5.69
CA GLY A 184 3.46 -12.08 -4.42
C GLY A 184 2.56 -11.78 -3.22
N LEU A 185 1.68 -10.77 -3.36
CA LEU A 185 0.72 -10.40 -2.31
C LEU A 185 -0.23 -11.54 -1.90
N TYR A 186 -0.66 -12.36 -2.87
CA TYR A 186 -1.55 -13.50 -2.64
C TYR A 186 -0.82 -14.78 -2.23
N ALA A 187 0.48 -14.90 -2.53
CA ALA A 187 1.27 -16.09 -2.23
C ALA A 187 1.71 -16.18 -0.77
N GLU A 188 1.74 -15.06 -0.01
CA GLU A 188 2.03 -15.12 1.42
C GLU A 188 0.93 -15.89 2.17
N PRO A 189 1.23 -17.12 2.66
CA PRO A 189 0.26 -17.95 3.35
C PRO A 189 -0.04 -17.34 4.71
N HIS A 190 -1.26 -17.59 5.19
CA HIS A 190 -1.65 -17.40 6.58
C HIS A 190 -0.77 -18.27 7.51
N ALA A 191 0.43 -17.81 7.85
CA ALA A 191 1.31 -18.43 8.85
C ALA A 191 0.78 -18.21 10.29
N GLY A 192 -0.54 -18.22 10.47
CA GLY A 192 -1.22 -17.95 11.75
C GLY A 192 -2.51 -18.73 11.96
N SER A 193 -2.85 -19.73 11.13
CA SER A 193 -4.05 -20.57 11.31
C SER A 193 -3.76 -21.91 12.00
N ALA A 194 -2.63 -22.05 12.70
CA ALA A 194 -2.29 -23.27 13.44
C ALA A 194 -1.73 -22.92 14.83
N ALA A 195 -2.64 -22.57 15.74
CA ALA A 195 -2.45 -22.69 17.18
C ALA A 195 -3.84 -22.61 17.85
N ASP A 196 -4.69 -23.60 17.55
CA ASP A 196 -5.77 -24.04 18.45
C ASP A 196 -5.36 -25.40 19.04
#